data_AF-A0A351L7U1-F1
#
_entry.id   AF-A0A351L7U1-F1
#
_cell.length_a   1.000
_cell.length_b   1.000
_cell.length_c   1.000
_cell.angle_alpha   90.00
_cell.angle_beta   90.00
_cell.angle_gamma   90.00
#
_symmetry.space_group_name_H-M   'P 1'
#
loop_
_entity.id
_entity.type
_entity.pdbx_description
1 polymer ?
#
loop_
_entity_poly.entity_id
_entity_poly.type
_entity_poly.pdbx_seq_one_letter_code
_entity_poly.pdbx_strand_id
1 'polypeptide(L)'
;MKNVIFTVGVLHFLYMEAALALPPPEDTPEEVLRTEIITEARSPVDGKPLTAAQYAELKAQLENRQPQDPQVNPKLRELIFLLRLRHQIRLILPFIDF
;
A
#
# COMPACT_ATOMS: atom_id res chain seq x y z
N MET A 1 -4.36 19.06 24.35
CA MET A 1 -3.85 18.55 23.04
C MET A 1 -3.62 17.05 23.01
N LYS A 2 -3.07 16.41 24.06
CA LYS A 2 -2.84 14.95 24.11
C LYS A 2 -4.12 14.11 23.92
N ASN A 3 -5.24 14.55 24.49
CA ASN A 3 -6.49 13.79 24.50
C ASN A 3 -7.13 13.73 23.10
N VAL A 4 -6.97 14.78 22.29
CA VAL A 4 -7.50 14.83 20.91
C VAL A 4 -6.73 13.88 20.00
N ILE A 5 -5.40 13.82 20.15
CA ILE A 5 -4.54 12.90 19.39
C ILE A 5 -4.87 11.45 19.77
N PHE A 6 -5.10 11.18 21.07
CA PHE A 6 -5.50 9.86 21.54
C PHE A 6 -6.86 9.44 20.98
N THR A 7 -7.86 10.33 20.99
CA THR A 7 -9.19 10.01 20.44
C THR A 7 -9.18 9.79 18.93
N VAL A 8 -8.37 10.54 18.18
CA VAL A 8 -8.22 10.34 16.73
C VAL A 8 -7.51 9.03 16.42
N GLY A 9 -6.48 8.67 17.19
CA GLY A 9 -5.80 7.38 17.06
C GLY A 9 -6.70 6.19 17.36
N VAL A 10 -7.54 6.28 18.40
CA VAL A 10 -8.53 5.25 18.74
C VAL A 10 -9.60 5.13 17.65
N LEU A 11 -10.09 6.25 17.12
CA LEU A 11 -11.05 6.25 16.02
C LEU A 11 -10.45 5.55 14.78
N HIS A 12 -9.23 5.89 14.39
CA HIS A 12 -8.57 5.30 13.23
C HIS A 12 -8.34 3.78 13.37
N PHE A 13 -8.02 3.30 14.58
CA PHE A 13 -7.87 1.87 14.86
C PHE A 13 -9.20 1.11 14.79
N LEU A 14 -10.31 1.76 15.16
CA LEU A 14 -11.66 1.19 15.08
C LEU A 14 -12.23 1.17 13.66
N TYR A 15 -11.76 2.05 12.76
CA TYR A 15 -12.13 2.10 11.34
C TYR A 15 -11.08 1.45 10.43
N MET A 16 -10.30 0.51 10.95
CA MET A 16 -9.39 -0.28 10.12
C MET A 16 -10.22 -1.23 9.25
N GLU A 17 -10.52 -0.81 8.02
CA GLU A 17 -11.14 -1.67 7.01
C GLU A 17 -10.30 -2.94 6.85
N ALA A 18 -10.95 -4.10 6.99
CA ALA A 18 -10.35 -5.37 6.64
C ALA A 18 -9.86 -5.28 5.18
N ALA A 19 -8.63 -5.73 4.92
CA ALA A 19 -8.00 -5.59 3.62
C ALA A 19 -8.95 -6.08 2.50
N LEU A 20 -9.50 -5.14 1.73
CA LEU A 20 -10.53 -5.38 0.70
C LEU A 20 -10.08 -6.32 -0.43
N ALA A 21 -8.80 -6.66 -0.47
CA ALA A 21 -8.18 -7.56 -1.43
C ALA A 21 -8.00 -8.99 -0.89
N LEU A 22 -8.30 -9.26 0.39
CA LEU A 22 -8.28 -10.62 0.90
C LEU A 22 -9.53 -11.36 0.39
N PRO A 23 -9.38 -12.62 -0.06
CA PRO A 23 -10.54 -13.45 -0.36
C PRO A 23 -11.39 -13.66 0.90
N PRO A 24 -12.69 -13.98 0.74
CA PRO A 24 -13.56 -14.36 1.84
C PRO A 24 -12.91 -15.42 2.75
N PRO A 25 -13.12 -15.40 4.08
CA PRO A 25 -12.50 -16.36 4.99
C PRO A 25 -12.94 -17.81 4.74
N GLU A 26 -14.10 -18.01 4.12
CA GLU A 26 -14.60 -19.30 3.64
C GLU A 26 -13.90 -19.81 2.36
N ASP A 27 -13.19 -18.95 1.62
CA ASP A 27 -12.42 -19.38 0.45
C ASP A 27 -11.13 -20.07 0.92
N THR A 28 -10.92 -21.28 0.40
CA THR A 28 -9.68 -22.01 0.63
C THR A 28 -8.52 -21.29 -0.05
N PRO A 29 -7.43 -20.97 0.67
CA PRO A 29 -6.25 -20.36 0.06
C PRO A 29 -5.72 -21.22 -1.09
N GLU A 30 -5.21 -20.56 -2.12
CA GLU A 30 -4.65 -21.23 -3.29
C GLU A 30 -3.51 -22.17 -2.92
N GLU A 31 -2.73 -21.82 -1.89
CA GLU A 31 -1.63 -22.62 -1.36
C GLU A 31 -2.10 -23.97 -0.80
N VAL A 32 -3.31 -24.03 -0.21
CA VAL A 32 -3.93 -25.27 0.27
C VAL A 32 -4.40 -26.11 -0.91
N LEU A 33 -4.98 -25.47 -1.92
CA LEU A 33 -5.45 -26.12 -3.15
C LEU A 33 -4.31 -26.66 -4.02
N ARG A 34 -3.13 -26.03 -3.97
CA ARG A 34 -1.93 -26.47 -4.70
C ARG A 34 -1.31 -27.75 -4.13
N THR A 35 -1.77 -28.27 -2.99
CA THR A 35 -1.23 -29.47 -2.29
C THR A 35 0.28 -29.44 -1.99
N GLU A 36 0.97 -28.33 -2.26
CA GLU A 36 2.40 -28.12 -2.04
C GLU A 36 2.58 -26.92 -1.09
N ILE A 37 3.21 -27.16 0.06
CA ILE A 37 3.57 -26.09 0.99
C ILE A 37 4.99 -25.63 0.65
N ILE A 38 5.09 -24.50 -0.04
CA ILE A 38 6.37 -23.91 -0.44
C ILE A 38 6.96 -23.16 0.76
N THR A 39 7.89 -23.80 1.48
CA THR A 39 8.61 -23.18 2.61
C THR A 39 9.92 -22.50 2.21
N GLU A 40 10.40 -22.76 1.00
CA GLU A 40 11.67 -22.28 0.47
C GLU A 40 11.48 -21.11 -0.50
N ALA A 41 12.49 -20.23 -0.58
CA ALA A 41 12.47 -19.13 -1.54
C ALA A 41 12.53 -19.67 -2.97
N ARG A 42 11.73 -19.10 -3.88
CA ARG A 42 11.67 -19.51 -5.29
C ARG A 42 11.82 -18.32 -6.23
N SER A 43 12.32 -18.60 -7.44
CA SER A 43 12.52 -17.59 -8.48
C SER A 43 11.17 -17.01 -8.92
N PRO A 44 11.02 -15.68 -8.99
CA PRO A 44 9.78 -15.04 -9.43
C PRO A 44 9.50 -15.20 -10.93
N VAL A 45 10.49 -15.63 -11.72
CA VAL A 45 10.34 -15.83 -13.17
C VAL A 45 10.02 -17.29 -13.49
N ASP A 46 10.75 -18.22 -12.88
CA ASP A 46 10.73 -19.64 -13.28
C ASP A 46 10.16 -20.58 -12.20
N GLY A 47 9.88 -20.09 -10.99
CA GLY A 47 9.35 -20.92 -9.88
C GLY A 47 10.31 -22.00 -9.36
N LYS A 48 11.59 -21.97 -9.75
CA LYS A 48 12.64 -22.89 -9.27
C LYS A 48 13.13 -22.49 -7.86
N PRO A 49 13.55 -23.44 -7.02
CA PRO A 49 14.09 -23.14 -5.70
C PRO A 49 15.35 -22.28 -5.81
N LEU A 50 15.47 -21.28 -4.94
CA LEU A 50 16.62 -20.38 -4.82
C LEU A 50 17.52 -20.82 -3.67
N THR A 51 18.83 -20.70 -3.86
CA THR A 51 19.78 -20.84 -2.76
C THR A 51 19.75 -19.60 -1.87
N ALA A 52 20.25 -19.72 -0.63
CA ALA A 52 20.31 -18.59 0.31
C ALA A 52 21.10 -17.39 -0.25
N ALA A 53 22.16 -17.63 -1.01
CA ALA A 53 22.95 -16.58 -1.66
C ALA A 53 22.15 -15.86 -2.76
N GLN A 54 21.48 -16.62 -3.63
CA GLN A 54 20.64 -16.05 -4.69
C GLN A 54 19.46 -15.25 -4.13
N TYR A 55 18.87 -15.73 -3.03
CA TYR A 55 17.81 -15.01 -2.34
C TYR A 55 18.30 -13.69 -1.73
N ALA A 56 19.50 -13.67 -1.13
CA ALA A 56 20.09 -12.45 -0.60
C ALA A 56 20.34 -11.41 -1.71
N GLU A 57 20.85 -11.85 -2.87
CA GLU A 57 21.02 -10.98 -4.03
C GLU A 57 19.68 -10.45 -4.57
N LEU A 58 18.67 -11.31 -4.70
CA LEU A 58 17.34 -10.90 -5.13
C LEU A 58 16.73 -9.86 -4.19
N LYS A 59 16.87 -10.07 -2.88
CA LYS A 59 16.40 -9.13 -1.86
C LYS A 59 17.08 -7.77 -1.99
N ALA A 60 18.40 -7.74 -2.16
CA ALA A 60 19.15 -6.50 -2.39
C ALA A 60 18.69 -5.78 -3.67
N GLN A 61 18.35 -6.49 -4.74
CA GLN A 61 17.81 -5.88 -5.96
C GLN A 61 16.40 -5.30 -5.76
N LEU A 62 15.55 -5.97 -4.98
CA LEU A 62 14.18 -5.52 -4.73
C LEU A 62 14.13 -4.29 -3.83
N GLU A 63 14.97 -4.24 -2.80
CA GLU A 63 15.12 -3.07 -1.92
C GLU A 63 15.57 -1.82 -2.71
N ASN A 64 16.42 -2.00 -3.73
CA ASN A 64 16.86 -0.91 -4.60
C ASN A 64 15.83 -0.50 -5.67
N ARG A 65 14.81 -1.33 -5.94
CA ARG A 65 13.85 -1.11 -7.03
C ARG A 65 12.59 -0.35 -6.64
N GLN A 66 12.32 -0.12 -5.36
CA GLN A 66 11.18 0.71 -4.98
C GLN A 66 11.52 2.18 -5.27
N PRO A 67 10.93 2.83 -6.29
CA PRO A 67 11.00 4.28 -6.36
C PRO A 67 10.34 4.84 -5.09
N GLN A 68 11.12 5.52 -4.27
CA GLN A 68 10.65 6.11 -3.01
C GLN A 68 9.54 7.15 -3.22
N ASP A 69 9.37 7.64 -4.44
CA ASP A 69 8.32 8.56 -4.84
C ASP A 69 7.62 8.00 -6.10
N PRO A 70 6.28 7.85 -6.12
CA PRO A 70 5.57 7.58 -7.36
C PRO A 70 6.01 8.58 -8.42
N GLN A 71 6.53 8.08 -9.55
CA GLN A 71 6.99 8.89 -10.68
C GLN A 71 5.79 9.51 -11.42
N VAL A 72 5.08 10.41 -10.74
CA VAL A 72 3.98 11.17 -11.32
C VAL A 72 4.58 12.36 -12.06
N ASN A 73 4.10 12.63 -13.28
CA ASN A 73 4.47 13.82 -14.04
C ASN A 73 4.37 15.07 -13.13
N PRO A 74 5.42 15.92 -13.05
CA PRO A 74 5.44 17.05 -12.13
C PRO A 74 4.25 18.00 -12.31
N LYS A 75 3.79 18.19 -13.56
CA LYS A 75 2.59 19.00 -13.84
C LYS A 75 1.32 18.39 -13.25
N LEU A 76 1.20 17.06 -13.28
CA LEU A 76 0.05 16.37 -12.72
C LEU A 76 0.07 16.43 -11.19
N ARG A 77 1.25 16.31 -10.56
CA ARG A 77 1.44 16.50 -9.11
C ARG A 77 0.98 17.89 -8.68
N GLU A 78 1.41 18.92 -9.38
CA GLU A 78 1.01 20.31 -9.12
C GLU A 78 -0.50 20.51 -9.30
N LEU A 79 -1.06 19.98 -10.38
CA LEU A 79 -2.50 20.05 -10.63
C LEU A 79 -3.32 19.39 -9.51
N ILE A 80 -2.92 18.20 -9.05
CA ILE A 80 -3.58 17.52 -7.92
C ILE A 80 -3.48 18.36 -6.64
N PHE A 81 -2.32 18.97 -6.39
CA PHE A 81 -2.14 19.85 -5.23
C PHE A 81 -3.10 21.05 -5.28
N LEU A 82 -3.20 21.74 -6.42
CA LEU A 82 -4.10 22.87 -6.61
C LEU A 82 -5.58 22.48 -6.46
N LEU A 83 -5.98 21.32 -6.98
CA LEU A 83 -7.34 20.80 -6.82
C LEU A 83 -7.69 20.51 -5.36
N ARG A 84 -6.75 19.89 -4.61
CA ARG A 84 -6.93 19.67 -3.17
C ARG A 84 -7.04 20.99 -2.42
N LEU A 85 -6.18 21.96 -2.73
CA LEU A 85 -6.23 23.28 -2.12
C LEU A 85 -7.57 23.98 -2.38
N ARG A 86 -8.04 23.97 -3.64
CA ARG A 86 -9.35 24.50 -4.02
C ARG A 86 -10.48 23.83 -3.22
N HIS A 87 -10.44 22.51 -3.08
CA HIS A 87 -11.43 21.77 -2.31
C HIS A 87 -11.46 22.21 -0.83
N GLN A 88 -10.28 22.37 -0.21
CA GLN A 88 -10.20 22.85 1.17
C GLN A 88 -10.73 24.28 1.33
N ILE A 89 -10.42 25.18 0.39
CA ILE A 89 -10.93 26.55 0.42
C ILE A 89 -12.45 26.56 0.35
N ARG A 90 -13.05 25.78 -0.56
CA ARG A 90 -14.51 25.67 -0.69
C ARG A 90 -15.18 25.12 0.57
N LEU A 91 -14.51 24.22 1.30
CA LEU A 91 -15.03 23.65 2.54
C LEU A 91 -15.04 24.67 3.70
N ILE A 92 -14.04 25.56 3.75
CA ILE A 92 -13.91 26.58 4.81
C ILE A 92 -14.72 27.84 4.47
N LEU A 93 -14.78 28.21 3.19
CA LEU A 93 -15.40 29.44 2.70
C LEU A 93 -16.50 29.10 1.69
N PRO A 94 -17.67 28.61 2.13
CA PRO A 94 -18.74 28.09 1.27
C PRO A 94 -19.47 29.17 0.47
N PHE A 95 -19.14 30.44 0.68
CA PHE A 95 -19.73 31.62 0.04
C PHE A 95 -18.82 32.26 -1.01
N ILE A 96 -17.67 31.64 -1.30
CA ILE A 96 -16.72 32.10 -2.30
C ILE A 96 -16.87 31.25 -3.55
N ASP A 97 -17.39 31.85 -4.61
CA ASP A 97 -17.56 31.23 -5.92
C ASP A 97 -16.47 31.73 -6.89
N PHE A 98 -15.52 30.85 -7.22
CA PHE A 98 -14.52 31.03 -8.29
C PHE A 98 -14.41 29.77 -9.18
#